data_AF-X6GN30-F1
#
_entry.id   AF-X6GN30-F1
#
_cell.length_a   1.000
_cell.length_b   1.000
_cell.length_c   1.000
_cell.angle_alpha   90.00
_cell.angle_beta   90.00
_cell.angle_gamma   90.00
#
_symmetry.space_group_name_H-M   'P 1'
#
loop_
_entity.id
_entity.type
_entity.pdbx_description
1 polymer ?
#
loop_
_entity_poly.entity_id
_entity_poly.type
_entity_poly.pdbx_seq_one_letter_code
_entity_poly.pdbx_strand_id
1 'polypeptide(L)'
;MPIFVDRRLNPKDKSLGNRQRFLKRAREELKRSIRDRIRTGKIADVDSEHTVSMPARGTAEPSFSDAKDSGRRQHILPGNKHFAPGDRVPKPGQGGGGSSPGKTVSEDDFRFVLSREEVLDLFFEDLELPDMVKLNLKEILSFKPRRAGFAATGSPTNINVGRTMRNSHGRRIALRRPKQEELDAIAEQLAILEAEPQSAAPARQRIAALREELERLERRRKRIAYVDPVDIRFNRFDAQPVPNANAVMFCLMDVSGSMGEREKDLAKRFFVLLHLFLKRRYDRTEIVFIRHTHEAQEVDEETFFYNTQSGGTVVSTALEEMHRIIAQRYPSNEWNIYAAQASDGDNFVTDSERCIGLMDGQVMRLCQYFAYVEIIDERESHIFGTTDNGTSLWRAYSVVNQRWPNFQMSRIANAADIYPVFRQLFARQPVLQKSA
;
A
#
# COMPACT_ATOMS: atom_id res chain seq x y z
N MET A 1 15.06 -9.98 -23.67
CA MET A 1 15.01 -9.32 -22.35
C MET A 1 16.02 -9.99 -21.44
N PRO A 2 16.97 -9.27 -20.82
CA PRO A 2 17.87 -9.88 -19.85
C PRO A 2 17.07 -10.24 -18.59
N ILE A 3 17.10 -11.52 -18.25
CA ILE A 3 16.50 -12.12 -17.05
C ILE A 3 17.41 -11.77 -15.87
N PHE A 4 16.87 -11.08 -14.87
CA PHE A 4 17.59 -10.79 -13.63
C PHE A 4 17.72 -12.09 -12.81
N VAL A 5 18.95 -12.57 -12.63
CA VAL A 5 19.25 -13.66 -11.70
C VAL A 5 19.66 -13.04 -10.37
N ASP A 6 18.76 -13.10 -9.39
CA ASP A 6 19.01 -12.67 -8.00
C ASP A 6 19.98 -13.66 -7.33
N ARG A 7 21.02 -13.14 -6.66
CA ARG A 7 22.11 -13.89 -6.01
C ARG A 7 22.13 -13.72 -4.48
N ARG A 8 21.06 -13.20 -3.86
CA ARG A 8 20.97 -13.14 -2.39
C ARG A 8 20.96 -14.56 -1.78
N LEU A 9 21.48 -14.71 -0.56
CA LEU A 9 21.32 -15.92 0.24
C LEU A 9 19.82 -16.12 0.53
N ASN A 10 19.18 -16.86 -0.36
CA ASN A 10 17.78 -17.24 -0.23
C ASN A 10 17.71 -18.29 0.88
N PRO A 11 16.96 -18.10 1.99
CA PRO A 11 16.60 -19.21 2.84
C PRO A 11 15.92 -20.25 1.94
N LYS A 12 16.30 -21.51 2.05
CA LYS A 12 16.13 -22.58 1.05
C LYS A 12 14.70 -22.93 0.61
N ASP A 13 13.68 -22.15 0.98
CA ASP A 13 12.28 -22.46 0.68
C ASP A 13 11.63 -21.45 -0.27
N LYS A 14 11.36 -21.96 -1.48
CA LYS A 14 10.33 -21.55 -2.47
C LYS A 14 10.37 -20.11 -3.02
N SER A 15 10.11 -20.02 -4.33
CA SER A 15 9.90 -18.81 -5.13
C SER A 15 9.39 -17.60 -4.34
N LEU A 16 10.17 -16.50 -4.29
CA LEU A 16 9.77 -15.23 -3.67
C LEU A 16 8.43 -14.73 -4.22
N GLY A 17 8.15 -14.99 -5.51
CA GLY A 17 6.89 -14.67 -6.14
C GLY A 17 5.70 -15.43 -5.53
N ASN A 18 5.88 -16.71 -5.19
CA ASN A 18 4.83 -17.49 -4.52
C ASN A 18 4.58 -16.99 -3.09
N ARG A 19 5.66 -16.67 -2.35
CA ARG A 19 5.54 -16.06 -1.02
C ARG A 19 4.80 -14.73 -1.06
N GLN A 20 5.11 -13.86 -2.02
CA GLN A 20 4.40 -12.58 -2.18
C GLN A 20 2.92 -12.79 -2.52
N ARG A 21 2.59 -13.75 -3.39
CA ARG A 21 1.20 -14.11 -3.71
C ARG A 21 0.46 -14.72 -2.52
N PHE A 22 1.14 -15.53 -1.70
CA PHE A 22 0.59 -16.05 -0.45
C PHE A 22 0.27 -14.93 0.53
N LEU A 23 1.23 -14.03 0.78
CA LEU A 23 1.03 -12.89 1.68
C LEU A 23 -0.11 -11.98 1.22
N LYS A 24 -0.24 -11.76 -0.10
CA LYS A 24 -1.36 -10.99 -0.65
C LYS A 24 -2.71 -11.67 -0.39
N ARG A 25 -2.83 -12.97 -0.67
CA ARG A 25 -4.06 -13.75 -0.40
C ARG A 25 -4.39 -13.79 1.09
N ALA A 26 -3.39 -13.98 1.94
CA ALA A 26 -3.57 -13.98 3.38
C ALA A 26 -4.07 -12.62 3.87
N ARG A 27 -3.50 -11.51 3.39
CA ARG A 27 -3.95 -10.15 3.71
C ARG A 27 -5.39 -9.88 3.25
N GLU A 28 -5.77 -10.34 2.05
CA GLU A 28 -7.14 -10.21 1.53
C GLU A 28 -8.16 -10.99 2.37
N GLU A 29 -7.83 -12.21 2.78
CA GLU A 29 -8.72 -13.03 3.61
C GLU A 29 -8.81 -12.50 5.05
N LEU A 30 -7.71 -12.00 5.60
CA LEU A 30 -7.69 -11.33 6.90
C LEU A 30 -8.63 -10.11 6.91
N LYS A 31 -8.56 -9.30 5.85
CA LYS A 31 -9.44 -8.14 5.65
C LYS A 31 -10.90 -8.53 5.53
N ARG A 32 -11.20 -9.64 4.85
CA ARG A 32 -12.56 -10.19 4.76
C ARG A 32 -13.08 -10.64 6.12
N SER A 33 -12.28 -11.39 6.87
CA SER A 33 -12.62 -11.88 8.22
C SER A 33 -12.87 -10.73 9.22
N ILE A 34 -12.02 -9.70 9.20
CA ILE A 34 -12.21 -8.48 10.02
C ILE A 34 -13.53 -7.79 9.65
N ARG A 35 -13.83 -7.64 8.35
CA ARG A 35 -15.07 -7.02 7.87
C ARG A 35 -16.31 -7.77 8.35
N ASP A 36 -16.30 -9.10 8.23
CA ASP A 36 -17.43 -9.93 8.61
C ASP A 36 -17.67 -9.88 10.14
N ARG A 37 -16.60 -9.88 10.95
CA ARG A 37 -16.70 -9.72 12.41
C ARG A 37 -17.29 -8.37 12.83
N ILE A 38 -16.89 -7.29 12.18
CA ILE A 38 -17.39 -5.95 12.51
C ILE A 38 -18.89 -5.83 12.17
N ARG A 39 -19.33 -6.42 11.05
CA ARG A 39 -20.76 -6.47 10.67
C ARG A 39 -21.61 -7.19 11.73
N THR A 40 -21.05 -8.19 12.41
CA THR A 40 -21.74 -8.93 13.48
C THR A 40 -21.80 -8.20 14.84
N GLY A 41 -21.30 -6.96 14.92
CA GLY A 41 -21.79 -6.01 15.92
C GLY A 41 -21.19 -6.09 17.33
N LYS A 42 -19.88 -6.29 17.47
CA LYS A 42 -19.16 -5.96 18.73
C LYS A 42 -18.11 -4.89 18.49
N ILE A 43 -18.61 -3.67 18.26
CA ILE A 43 -17.81 -2.43 18.16
C ILE A 43 -17.25 -2.00 19.53
N ALA A 44 -17.71 -2.61 20.63
CA ALA A 44 -17.41 -2.14 21.99
C ALA A 44 -16.08 -2.63 22.60
N ASP A 45 -15.38 -3.59 22.00
CA ASP A 45 -14.14 -4.17 22.57
C ASP A 45 -12.87 -3.80 21.77
N VAL A 46 -12.77 -2.54 21.34
CA VAL A 46 -11.64 -2.02 20.54
C VAL A 46 -10.30 -2.07 21.28
N ASP A 47 -10.32 -2.21 22.62
CA ASP A 47 -9.10 -2.28 23.45
C ASP A 47 -8.52 -3.69 23.64
N SER A 48 -9.19 -4.75 23.15
CA SER A 48 -8.70 -6.12 23.30
C SER A 48 -7.79 -6.56 22.15
N GLU A 49 -6.83 -7.44 22.41
CA GLU A 49 -6.03 -8.10 21.36
C GLU A 49 -6.95 -8.97 20.50
N HIS A 50 -7.01 -8.69 19.20
CA HIS A 50 -7.93 -9.39 18.31
C HIS A 50 -7.26 -10.65 17.75
N THR A 51 -7.70 -11.81 18.23
CA THR A 51 -7.34 -13.09 17.62
C THR A 51 -8.25 -13.36 16.43
N VAL A 52 -7.69 -13.25 15.21
CA VAL A 52 -8.40 -13.57 13.97
C VAL A 52 -8.01 -14.99 13.54
N SER A 53 -9.00 -15.89 13.55
CA SER A 53 -8.86 -17.23 12.95
C SER A 53 -8.99 -17.08 11.44
N MET A 54 -7.98 -17.53 10.71
CA MET A 54 -8.02 -17.60 9.26
C MET A 54 -8.35 -19.03 8.82
N PRO A 55 -9.44 -19.25 8.07
CA PRO A 55 -9.71 -20.56 7.52
C PRO A 55 -8.58 -20.94 6.56
N ALA A 56 -8.07 -22.16 6.66
CA ALA A 56 -7.04 -22.68 5.76
C ALA A 56 -7.49 -22.73 4.27
N ARG A 57 -8.78 -22.54 4.02
CA ARG A 57 -9.44 -22.63 2.73
C ARG A 57 -9.21 -21.36 1.88
N GLY A 58 -8.06 -21.31 1.20
CA GLY A 58 -7.74 -20.25 0.22
C GLY A 58 -6.26 -19.85 0.17
N THR A 59 -5.52 -20.18 1.22
CA THR A 59 -4.09 -19.92 1.35
C THR A 59 -3.21 -21.04 0.77
N ALA A 60 -3.81 -22.19 0.43
CA ALA A 60 -3.11 -23.32 -0.16
C ALA A 60 -2.33 -22.94 -1.43
N GLU A 61 -1.10 -23.44 -1.53
CA GLU A 61 -0.31 -23.35 -2.76
C GLU A 61 -0.78 -24.43 -3.74
N PRO A 62 -1.06 -24.10 -5.01
CA PRO A 62 -1.26 -25.12 -6.02
C PRO A 62 0.05 -25.91 -6.17
N SER A 63 -0.01 -27.22 -5.92
CA SER A 63 1.10 -28.13 -6.15
C SER A 63 0.91 -28.82 -7.49
N PHE A 64 1.97 -28.83 -8.30
CA PHE A 64 2.03 -29.70 -9.47
C PHE A 64 2.70 -31.00 -9.02
N SER A 65 2.07 -32.12 -9.35
CA SER A 65 2.66 -33.45 -9.19
C SER A 65 2.49 -34.21 -10.50
N ASP A 66 3.47 -35.03 -10.84
CA ASP A 66 3.37 -35.83 -12.05
C ASP A 66 2.22 -36.84 -11.88
N ALA A 67 1.26 -36.82 -12.80
CA ALA A 67 0.10 -37.70 -12.80
C ALA A 67 0.52 -39.18 -12.86
N LYS A 68 0.23 -39.96 -11.81
CA LYS A 68 0.73 -41.34 -11.64
C LYS A 68 0.34 -42.28 -12.78
N ASP A 69 -0.81 -42.02 -13.40
CA ASP A 69 -1.45 -42.93 -14.36
C ASP A 69 -1.27 -42.52 -15.83
N SER A 70 -0.57 -41.41 -16.10
CA SER A 70 -0.39 -40.90 -17.47
C SER A 70 1.03 -40.37 -17.72
N GLY A 71 1.52 -40.56 -18.94
CA GLY A 71 2.81 -40.05 -19.41
C GLY A 71 3.89 -41.12 -19.49
N ARG A 72 4.85 -40.93 -20.41
CA ARG A 72 6.02 -41.80 -20.58
C ARG A 72 7.09 -41.37 -19.59
N ARG A 73 7.34 -42.18 -18.55
CA ARG A 73 8.36 -41.91 -17.53
C ARG A 73 9.58 -42.79 -17.75
N GLN A 74 10.77 -42.21 -17.64
CA GLN A 74 12.02 -42.94 -17.62
C GLN A 74 12.65 -42.74 -16.24
N HIS A 75 12.74 -43.80 -15.44
CA HIS A 75 13.40 -43.78 -14.15
C HIS A 75 14.75 -44.49 -14.27
N ILE A 76 15.80 -43.90 -13.69
CA ILE A 76 17.11 -44.55 -13.57
C ILE A 76 17.15 -45.16 -12.17
N LEU A 77 17.09 -46.49 -12.09
CA LEU A 77 17.21 -47.22 -10.83
C LEU A 77 18.70 -47.41 -10.53
N PRO A 78 19.20 -47.07 -9.33
CA PRO A 78 20.59 -47.29 -8.97
C PRO A 78 20.86 -48.80 -8.79
N GLY A 79 21.82 -49.32 -9.55
CA GLY A 79 22.35 -50.67 -9.38
C GLY A 79 21.62 -51.74 -10.18
N ASN A 80 21.89 -51.81 -11.49
CA ASN A 80 21.48 -52.95 -12.29
C ASN A 80 22.56 -54.03 -12.23
N LYS A 81 22.31 -55.12 -11.49
CA LYS A 81 23.18 -56.31 -11.49
C LYS A 81 22.60 -57.47 -12.32
N HIS A 82 21.32 -57.40 -12.71
CA HIS A 82 20.59 -58.59 -13.20
C HIS A 82 19.61 -58.37 -14.36
N PHE A 83 19.31 -57.13 -14.77
CA PHE A 83 18.29 -56.86 -15.82
C PHE A 83 18.95 -56.44 -17.14
N ALA A 84 18.42 -56.90 -18.26
CA ALA A 84 18.82 -56.48 -19.60
C ALA A 84 17.79 -55.49 -20.21
N PRO A 85 18.17 -54.69 -21.21
CA PRO A 85 17.23 -53.81 -21.92
C PRO A 85 16.08 -54.62 -22.54
N GLY A 86 14.85 -54.42 -22.06
CA GLY A 86 13.64 -55.12 -22.52
C GLY A 86 12.90 -55.92 -21.44
N ASP A 87 13.53 -56.15 -20.28
CA ASP A 87 12.91 -56.89 -19.17
C ASP A 87 11.72 -56.15 -18.55
N ARG A 88 10.66 -56.90 -18.23
CA ARG A 88 9.48 -56.39 -17.51
C ARG A 88 9.70 -56.51 -16.01
N VAL A 89 9.90 -55.39 -15.33
CA VAL A 89 10.00 -55.34 -13.87
C VAL A 89 8.59 -55.40 -13.26
N PRO A 90 8.31 -56.28 -12.29
CA PRO A 90 7.02 -56.30 -11.60
C PRO A 90 6.77 -54.93 -10.95
N LYS A 91 5.56 -54.37 -11.10
CA LYS A 91 5.17 -53.17 -10.37
C LYS A 91 5.34 -53.46 -8.87
N PRO A 92 5.98 -52.57 -8.09
CA PRO A 92 6.05 -52.76 -6.64
C PRO A 92 4.62 -52.97 -6.14
N GLY A 93 4.41 -54.09 -5.46
CA GLY A 93 3.12 -54.39 -4.83
C GLY A 93 2.73 -53.23 -3.93
N GLN A 94 1.45 -52.85 -3.98
CA GLN A 94 0.91 -51.84 -3.09
C GLN A 94 1.04 -52.36 -1.65
N GLY A 95 2.15 -52.00 -1.00
CA GLY A 95 2.40 -52.33 0.39
C GLY A 95 1.33 -51.67 1.25
N GLY A 96 0.37 -52.48 1.70
CA GLY A 96 -0.45 -52.16 2.85
C GLY A 96 0.44 -52.11 4.09
N GLY A 97 0.29 -51.05 4.88
CA GLY A 97 1.07 -50.87 6.11
C GLY A 97 1.71 -49.50 6.24
N GLY A 98 0.91 -48.46 6.07
CA GLY A 98 1.24 -47.12 6.55
C GLY A 98 -0.07 -46.49 6.99
N SER A 99 -0.27 -46.39 8.31
CA SER A 99 -1.31 -45.57 8.92
C SER A 99 -1.43 -44.27 8.13
N SER A 100 -2.54 -44.11 7.40
CA SER A 100 -2.87 -42.81 6.85
C SER A 100 -3.13 -41.91 8.06
N PRO A 101 -2.35 -40.85 8.29
CA PRO A 101 -2.78 -39.80 9.22
C PRO A 101 -4.19 -39.43 8.79
N GLY A 102 -5.12 -39.41 9.76
CA GLY A 102 -6.54 -39.25 9.49
C GLY A 102 -6.79 -38.22 8.39
N LYS A 103 -7.58 -38.60 7.38
CA LYS A 103 -8.11 -37.71 6.34
C LYS A 103 -9.10 -36.67 6.89
N THR A 104 -9.19 -36.52 8.21
CA THR A 104 -9.58 -35.26 8.83
C THR A 104 -8.34 -34.38 8.76
N VAL A 105 -8.26 -33.57 7.71
CA VAL A 105 -7.46 -32.35 7.77
C VAL A 105 -7.98 -31.64 9.01
N SER A 106 -7.25 -31.71 10.12
CA SER A 106 -7.44 -30.77 11.21
C SER A 106 -7.22 -29.43 10.53
N GLU A 107 -8.29 -28.65 10.39
CA GLU A 107 -8.18 -27.28 9.94
C GLU A 107 -7.40 -26.58 11.05
N ASP A 108 -6.08 -26.65 10.97
CA ASP A 108 -5.20 -25.85 11.81
C ASP A 108 -5.37 -24.42 11.30
N ASP A 109 -6.42 -23.80 11.80
CA ASP A 109 -6.70 -22.40 11.60
C ASP A 109 -5.49 -21.62 12.08
N PHE A 110 -4.92 -20.82 11.17
CA PHE A 110 -3.90 -19.87 11.56
C PHE A 110 -4.57 -18.81 12.41
N ARG A 111 -4.17 -18.72 13.68
CA ARG A 111 -4.58 -17.65 14.58
C ARG A 111 -3.55 -16.54 14.50
N PHE A 112 -3.96 -15.41 13.95
CA PHE A 112 -3.16 -14.18 14.02
C PHE A 112 -3.63 -13.38 15.21
N VAL A 113 -2.68 -12.99 16.06
CA VAL A 113 -2.90 -11.97 17.09
C VAL A 113 -2.53 -10.65 16.45
N LEU A 114 -3.53 -9.80 16.22
CA LEU A 114 -3.32 -8.46 15.70
C LEU A 114 -3.48 -7.45 16.82
N SER A 115 -2.60 -6.45 16.81
CA SER A 115 -2.79 -5.26 17.64
C SER A 115 -3.99 -4.44 17.16
N ARG A 116 -4.54 -3.61 18.05
CA ARG A 116 -5.60 -2.65 17.74
C ARG A 116 -5.26 -1.79 16.52
N GLU A 117 -4.03 -1.30 16.47
CA GLU A 117 -3.56 -0.43 15.40
C GLU A 117 -3.52 -1.13 14.03
N GLU A 118 -3.06 -2.37 13.99
CA GLU A 118 -3.00 -3.16 12.76
C GLU A 118 -4.38 -3.52 12.23
N VAL A 119 -5.34 -3.80 13.12
CA VAL A 119 -6.73 -4.02 12.73
C VAL A 119 -7.31 -2.76 12.09
N LEU A 120 -7.09 -1.59 12.71
CA LEU A 120 -7.56 -0.31 12.18
C LEU A 120 -6.89 0.03 10.84
N ASP A 121 -5.60 -0.26 10.67
CA ASP A 121 -4.90 -0.07 9.39
C ASP A 121 -5.50 -0.91 8.27
N LEU A 122 -5.71 -2.21 8.53
CA LEU A 122 -6.29 -3.12 7.55
C LEU A 122 -7.73 -2.72 7.22
N PHE A 123 -8.45 -2.18 8.19
CA PHE A 123 -9.83 -1.75 8.06
C PHE A 123 -9.97 -0.47 7.22
N PHE A 124 -9.06 0.49 7.39
CA PHE A 124 -9.07 1.78 6.69
C PHE A 124 -8.24 1.82 5.40
N GLU A 125 -7.54 0.74 5.04
CA GLU A 125 -6.63 0.67 3.88
C GLU A 125 -7.28 1.08 2.53
N ASP A 126 -8.59 0.82 2.36
CA ASP A 126 -9.34 1.17 1.13
C ASP A 126 -10.01 2.54 1.18
N LEU A 127 -9.86 3.28 2.27
CA LEU A 127 -10.54 4.54 2.48
C LEU A 127 -9.57 5.70 2.37
N GLU A 128 -9.99 6.77 1.70
CA GLU A 128 -9.25 8.01 1.57
C GLU A 128 -10.25 9.19 1.44
N LEU A 129 -9.82 10.37 1.86
CA LEU A 129 -10.51 11.61 1.57
C LEU A 129 -10.47 11.88 0.06
N PRO A 130 -11.63 12.07 -0.59
CA PRO A 130 -11.69 12.41 -2.01
C PRO A 130 -10.97 13.73 -2.33
N ASP A 131 -10.42 13.85 -3.53
CA ASP A 131 -9.98 15.13 -4.11
C ASP A 131 -9.08 16.01 -3.21
N MET A 132 -8.00 15.44 -2.66
CA MET A 132 -6.94 16.21 -2.01
C MET A 132 -6.10 16.99 -3.04
N VAL A 133 -6.64 18.10 -3.55
CA VAL A 133 -6.06 18.88 -4.66
C VAL A 133 -5.09 19.96 -4.17
N LYS A 134 -5.39 20.61 -3.04
CA LYS A 134 -4.61 21.77 -2.58
C LYS A 134 -3.36 21.29 -1.88
N LEU A 135 -2.24 21.52 -2.55
CA LEU A 135 -0.91 21.15 -2.09
C LEU A 135 -0.23 22.42 -1.61
N ASN A 136 0.08 22.49 -0.31
CA ASN A 136 0.82 23.62 0.23
C ASN A 136 2.32 23.33 0.14
N LEU A 137 3.04 24.26 -0.51
CA LEU A 137 4.50 24.21 -0.65
C LEU A 137 5.23 24.89 0.51
N LYS A 138 4.53 25.64 1.37
CA LYS A 138 5.17 26.42 2.45
C LYS A 138 5.72 25.53 3.57
N GLU A 139 5.11 24.38 3.83
CA GLU A 139 5.55 23.44 4.87
C GLU A 139 5.99 22.10 4.28
N ILE A 140 7.19 22.08 3.71
CA ILE A 140 7.84 20.86 3.23
C ILE A 140 8.43 20.12 4.44
N LEU A 141 7.76 19.07 4.90
CA LEU A 141 8.24 18.23 6.02
C LEU A 141 8.88 16.91 5.58
N SER A 142 8.52 16.40 4.39
CA SER A 142 8.99 15.09 3.95
C SER A 142 9.72 15.15 2.62
N PHE A 143 10.87 14.51 2.59
CA PHE A 143 11.70 14.36 1.40
C PHE A 143 11.74 12.90 1.01
N LYS A 144 11.46 12.61 -0.26
CA LYS A 144 11.69 11.27 -0.82
C LYS A 144 12.96 11.29 -1.66
N PRO A 145 13.85 10.29 -1.48
CA PRO A 145 15.04 10.19 -2.31
C PRO A 145 14.63 9.83 -3.74
N ARG A 146 14.89 10.72 -4.69
CA ARG A 146 14.69 10.46 -6.11
C ARG A 146 16.02 10.39 -6.81
N ARG A 147 16.15 9.43 -7.74
CA ARG A 147 17.38 9.25 -8.51
C ARG A 147 17.65 10.50 -9.36
N ALA A 148 18.75 11.18 -9.07
CA ALA A 148 19.18 12.42 -9.71
C ALA A 148 20.38 12.24 -10.66
N GLY A 149 20.97 11.04 -10.69
CA GLY A 149 22.03 10.70 -11.66
C GLY A 149 23.15 9.89 -11.05
N PHE A 150 24.39 10.29 -11.32
CA PHE A 150 25.61 9.65 -10.82
C PHE A 150 26.54 10.65 -10.14
N ALA A 151 27.26 10.18 -9.11
CA ALA A 151 28.30 10.94 -8.42
C ALA A 151 29.62 10.15 -8.45
N ALA A 152 30.75 10.86 -8.32
CA ALA A 152 32.07 10.25 -8.20
C ALA A 152 32.32 9.68 -6.79
N THR A 153 31.64 10.22 -5.78
CA THR A 153 31.73 9.82 -4.37
C THR A 153 30.33 9.49 -3.83
N GLY A 154 30.24 8.58 -2.86
CA GLY A 154 28.98 8.17 -2.26
C GLY A 154 29.12 6.96 -1.35
N SER A 155 28.02 6.54 -0.75
CA SER A 155 27.98 5.32 0.09
C SER A 155 28.22 4.06 -0.76
N PRO A 156 29.03 3.08 -0.30
CA PRO A 156 29.27 1.82 -1.00
C PRO A 156 28.01 1.07 -1.45
N THR A 157 26.90 1.22 -0.71
CA THR A 157 25.60 0.62 -1.06
C THR A 157 25.03 1.17 -2.37
N ASN A 158 25.38 2.40 -2.74
CA ASN A 158 24.90 3.08 -3.94
C ASN A 158 25.84 2.93 -5.15
N ILE A 159 26.87 2.08 -5.09
CA ILE A 159 27.80 1.89 -6.22
C ILE A 159 27.04 1.45 -7.47
N ASN A 160 27.24 2.18 -8.57
CA ASN A 160 26.79 1.78 -9.87
C ASN A 160 27.87 0.93 -10.57
N VAL A 161 27.74 -0.39 -10.47
CA VAL A 161 28.70 -1.33 -11.06
C VAL A 161 28.80 -1.16 -12.57
N GLY A 162 27.68 -1.01 -13.28
CA GLY A 162 27.68 -0.90 -14.74
C GLY A 162 28.45 0.32 -15.24
N ARG A 163 28.23 1.49 -14.64
CA ARG A 163 28.95 2.73 -15.00
C ARG A 163 30.42 2.67 -14.58
N THR A 164 30.71 2.12 -13.40
CA THR A 164 32.08 1.92 -12.91
C THR A 164 32.88 1.03 -13.85
N MET A 165 32.32 -0.10 -14.27
CA MET A 165 32.96 -1.02 -15.20
C MET A 165 33.16 -0.41 -16.59
N ARG A 166 32.21 0.41 -17.06
CA ARG A 166 32.36 1.13 -18.34
C ARG A 166 33.51 2.14 -18.30
N ASN A 167 33.65 2.90 -17.21
CA ASN A 167 34.77 3.83 -17.02
C ASN A 167 36.11 3.09 -16.92
N SER A 168 36.17 2.03 -16.09
CA SER A 168 37.35 1.16 -15.96
C SER A 168 37.76 0.58 -17.31
N HIS A 169 36.80 0.09 -18.10
CA HIS A 169 37.08 -0.47 -19.42
C HIS A 169 37.65 0.59 -20.37
N GLY A 170 37.05 1.79 -20.41
CA GLY A 170 37.56 2.90 -21.21
C GLY A 170 38.98 3.32 -20.82
N ARG A 171 39.28 3.42 -19.51
CA ARG A 171 40.63 3.73 -19.01
C ARG A 171 41.65 2.66 -19.39
N ARG A 172 41.28 1.38 -19.29
CA ARG A 172 42.16 0.26 -19.69
C ARG A 172 42.50 0.29 -21.18
N ILE A 173 41.53 0.63 -22.03
CA ILE A 173 41.76 0.84 -23.47
C ILE A 173 42.71 2.02 -23.68
N ALA A 174 42.44 3.18 -23.05
CA ALA A 174 43.24 4.38 -23.21
C ALA A 174 44.71 4.19 -22.78
N LEU A 175 44.94 3.50 -21.66
CA LEU A 175 46.28 3.22 -21.13
C LEU A 175 46.96 2.01 -21.80
N ARG A 176 46.28 1.36 -22.76
CA ARG A 176 46.71 0.14 -23.45
C ARG A 176 47.18 -0.93 -22.45
N ARG A 177 46.28 -1.30 -21.54
CA ARG A 177 46.55 -2.40 -20.62
C ARG A 177 46.70 -3.70 -21.42
N PRO A 178 47.80 -4.46 -21.26
CA PRO A 178 48.00 -5.74 -21.94
C PRO A 178 46.82 -6.67 -21.68
N LYS A 179 46.36 -7.36 -22.73
CA LYS A 179 45.29 -8.36 -22.60
C LYS A 179 45.82 -9.62 -21.93
N GLN A 180 44.90 -10.43 -21.41
CA GLN A 180 45.27 -11.74 -20.85
C GLN A 180 45.82 -12.66 -21.96
N GLU A 181 45.14 -12.68 -23.11
CA GLU A 181 45.53 -13.43 -24.31
C GLU A 181 46.97 -13.15 -24.78
N GLU A 182 47.43 -11.90 -24.70
CA GLU A 182 48.80 -11.50 -25.09
C GLU A 182 49.85 -12.07 -24.14
N LEU A 183 49.55 -12.12 -22.84
CA LEU A 183 50.43 -12.71 -21.83
C LEU A 183 50.44 -14.23 -21.93
N ASP A 184 49.26 -14.82 -22.10
CA ASP A 184 49.11 -16.27 -22.22
C ASP A 184 49.85 -16.78 -23.46
N ALA A 185 49.76 -16.07 -24.60
CA ALA A 185 50.50 -16.41 -25.82
C ALA A 185 52.03 -16.35 -25.64
N ILE A 186 52.56 -15.35 -24.91
CA ILE A 186 53.99 -15.26 -24.61
C ILE A 186 54.41 -16.38 -23.67
N ALA A 187 53.59 -16.68 -22.64
CA ALA A 187 53.86 -17.75 -21.69
C ALA A 187 53.86 -19.13 -22.36
N GLU A 188 52.94 -19.39 -23.29
CA GLU A 188 52.90 -20.62 -24.10
C GLU A 188 54.14 -20.75 -24.98
N GLN A 189 54.54 -19.67 -25.68
CA GLN A 189 55.78 -19.67 -26.47
C GLN A 189 57.01 -19.96 -25.62
N LEU A 190 57.04 -19.43 -24.39
CA LEU A 190 58.11 -19.63 -23.43
C LEU A 190 58.16 -21.10 -22.98
N ALA A 191 57.01 -21.70 -22.66
CA ALA A 191 56.89 -23.09 -22.27
C ALA A 191 57.33 -24.07 -23.38
N ILE A 192 56.98 -23.78 -24.64
CA ILE A 192 57.41 -24.58 -25.80
C ILE A 192 58.93 -24.54 -25.95
N LEU A 193 59.53 -23.34 -25.91
CA LEU A 193 60.98 -23.16 -26.07
C LEU A 193 61.79 -23.71 -24.89
N GLU A 194 61.22 -23.77 -23.69
CA GLU A 194 61.85 -24.37 -22.51
C GLU A 194 61.80 -25.91 -22.52
N ALA A 195 60.84 -26.50 -23.22
CA ALA A 195 60.70 -27.95 -23.37
C ALA A 195 61.67 -28.56 -24.41
N GLU A 196 62.18 -27.75 -25.35
CA GLU A 196 63.18 -28.19 -26.34
C GLU A 196 64.59 -28.30 -25.73
N PRO A 197 65.40 -29.33 -26.07
CA PRO A 197 66.74 -29.52 -25.53
C PRO A 197 67.68 -28.34 -25.86
N GLN A 198 68.23 -27.70 -24.83
CA GLN A 198 68.93 -26.41 -24.85
C GLN A 198 70.34 -26.40 -25.51
N SER A 199 70.44 -26.78 -26.79
CA SER A 199 71.75 -26.88 -27.48
C SER A 199 72.12 -25.68 -28.34
N ALA A 200 71.20 -24.76 -28.65
CA ALA A 200 71.48 -23.62 -29.55
C ALA A 200 71.52 -22.26 -28.82
N ALA A 201 72.62 -21.51 -28.96
CA ALA A 201 72.76 -20.12 -28.50
C ALA A 201 71.58 -19.18 -28.90
N PRO A 202 71.01 -19.25 -30.12
CA PRO A 202 69.85 -18.40 -30.48
C PRO A 202 68.58 -18.71 -29.67
N ALA A 203 68.35 -19.97 -29.27
CA ALA A 203 67.19 -20.34 -28.47
C ALA A 203 67.24 -19.72 -27.07
N ARG A 204 68.43 -19.69 -26.44
CA ARG A 204 68.63 -19.03 -25.13
C ARG A 204 68.39 -17.52 -25.19
N GLN A 205 68.85 -16.87 -26.25
CA GLN A 205 68.61 -15.44 -26.48
C GLN A 205 67.11 -15.15 -26.67
N ARG A 206 66.38 -16.02 -27.38
CA ARG A 206 64.95 -15.86 -27.58
C ARG A 206 64.16 -16.03 -26.29
N ILE A 207 64.50 -17.03 -25.47
CA ILE A 207 63.89 -17.24 -24.14
C ILE A 207 64.13 -16.01 -23.25
N ALA A 208 65.36 -15.50 -23.22
CA ALA A 208 65.69 -14.31 -22.43
C ALA A 208 64.87 -13.08 -22.87
N ALA A 209 64.73 -12.84 -24.18
CA ALA A 209 63.93 -11.75 -24.71
C ALA A 209 62.43 -11.89 -24.39
N LEU A 210 61.87 -13.11 -24.48
CA LEU A 210 60.46 -13.36 -24.14
C LEU A 210 60.20 -13.20 -22.63
N ARG A 211 61.14 -13.61 -21.78
CA ARG A 211 61.05 -13.38 -20.32
C ARG A 211 61.04 -11.90 -19.99
N GLU A 212 61.93 -11.12 -20.61
CA GLU A 212 61.99 -9.67 -20.41
C GLU A 212 60.70 -8.97 -20.90
N GLU A 213 60.18 -9.39 -22.05
CA GLU A 213 58.91 -8.87 -22.58
C GLU A 213 57.72 -9.22 -21.68
N LEU A 214 57.64 -10.46 -21.20
CA LEU A 214 56.60 -10.89 -20.26
C LEU A 214 56.66 -10.07 -18.98
N GLU A 215 57.86 -9.88 -18.41
CA GLU A 215 58.04 -9.07 -17.21
C GLU A 215 57.62 -7.61 -17.44
N ARG A 216 57.95 -7.03 -18.60
CA ARG A 216 57.53 -5.69 -19.00
C ARG A 216 56.01 -5.56 -19.05
N LEU A 217 55.32 -6.52 -19.68
CA LEU A 217 53.86 -6.53 -19.79
C LEU A 217 53.19 -6.75 -18.44
N GLU A 218 53.74 -7.62 -17.59
CA GLU A 218 53.25 -7.84 -16.23
C GLU A 218 53.39 -6.59 -15.35
N ARG A 219 54.56 -5.92 -15.38
CA ARG A 219 54.76 -4.65 -14.65
C ARG A 219 53.74 -3.62 -15.09
N ARG A 220 53.47 -3.50 -16.40
CA ARG A 220 52.46 -2.59 -16.95
C ARG A 220 51.04 -2.98 -16.53
N ARG A 221 50.71 -4.28 -16.54
CA ARG A 221 49.40 -4.82 -16.12
C ARG A 221 49.13 -4.64 -14.63
N LYS A 222 50.17 -4.67 -13.78
CA LYS A 222 50.12 -4.37 -12.34
C LYS A 222 49.91 -2.88 -12.07
N ARG A 223 50.58 -1.98 -12.82
CA ARG A 223 50.40 -0.53 -12.70
C ARG A 223 48.97 -0.08 -13.06
N ILE A 224 48.35 -0.72 -14.05
CA ILE A 224 46.99 -0.40 -14.46
C ILE A 224 46.00 -1.36 -13.77
N ALA A 225 45.51 -0.96 -12.60
CA ALA A 225 44.53 -1.73 -11.84
C ALA A 225 43.25 -2.04 -12.64
N TYR A 226 42.57 -3.14 -12.30
CA TYR A 226 41.33 -3.54 -12.99
C TYR A 226 40.15 -2.60 -12.69
N VAL A 227 39.98 -2.19 -11.43
CA VAL A 227 39.14 -1.05 -11.04
C VAL A 227 40.00 -0.12 -10.22
N ASP A 228 39.96 1.16 -10.54
CA ASP A 228 40.62 2.22 -9.79
C ASP A 228 39.54 3.04 -9.05
N PRO A 229 39.79 3.58 -7.84
CA PRO A 229 38.89 4.51 -7.18
C PRO A 229 38.33 5.63 -8.09
N VAL A 230 39.13 6.10 -9.05
CA VAL A 230 38.72 7.15 -10.02
C VAL A 230 37.63 6.64 -10.98
N ASP A 231 37.56 5.34 -11.23
CA ASP A 231 36.57 4.71 -12.10
C ASP A 231 35.20 4.57 -11.39
N ILE A 232 35.18 4.55 -10.05
CA ILE A 232 34.00 4.25 -9.24
C ILE A 232 32.96 5.36 -9.41
N ARG A 233 31.71 4.96 -9.67
CA ARG A 233 30.55 5.85 -9.74
C ARG A 233 29.45 5.33 -8.85
N PHE A 234 28.77 6.25 -8.18
CA PHE A 234 27.66 5.99 -7.28
C PHE A 234 26.37 6.53 -7.90
N ASN A 235 25.24 5.87 -7.64
CA ASN A 235 23.92 6.43 -7.92
C ASN A 235 23.69 7.60 -6.96
N ARG A 236 23.39 8.78 -7.53
CA ARG A 236 23.04 9.97 -6.77
C ARG A 236 21.53 10.02 -6.59
N PHE A 237 21.12 10.23 -5.35
CA PHE A 237 19.73 10.49 -4.98
C PHE A 237 19.66 11.88 -4.38
N ASP A 238 18.81 12.72 -4.94
CA ASP A 238 18.52 14.03 -4.37
C ASP A 238 17.19 13.96 -3.63
N ALA A 239 17.12 14.68 -2.51
CA ALA A 239 15.92 14.81 -1.70
C ALA A 239 14.92 15.67 -2.47
N GLN A 240 13.88 15.05 -3.05
CA GLN A 240 12.80 15.80 -3.66
C GLN A 240 11.72 16.07 -2.60
N PRO A 241 11.30 17.33 -2.41
CA PRO A 241 10.20 17.64 -1.50
C PRO A 241 8.93 16.98 -2.01
N VAL A 242 8.24 16.26 -1.13
CA VAL A 242 6.88 15.79 -1.42
C VAL A 242 5.95 16.91 -0.95
N PRO A 243 5.10 17.45 -1.84
CA PRO A 243 4.13 18.46 -1.43
C PRO A 243 3.16 17.86 -0.41
N ASN A 244 2.91 18.60 0.67
CA ASN A 244 2.01 18.17 1.73
C ASN A 244 0.63 18.80 1.48
N ALA A 245 -0.42 18.00 1.59
CA ALA A 245 -1.79 18.49 1.60
C ALA A 245 -2.21 18.73 3.05
N ASN A 246 -2.58 19.96 3.40
CA ASN A 246 -3.24 20.24 4.67
C ASN A 246 -4.74 20.07 4.46
N ALA A 247 -5.41 19.43 5.40
CA ALA A 247 -6.84 19.20 5.33
C ALA A 247 -7.52 19.48 6.67
N VAL A 248 -8.73 20.02 6.62
CA VAL A 248 -9.61 20.23 7.77
C VAL A 248 -10.91 19.48 7.55
N MET A 249 -11.35 18.73 8.55
CA MET A 249 -12.66 18.06 8.57
C MET A 249 -13.58 18.77 9.57
N PHE A 250 -14.72 19.24 9.08
CA PHE A 250 -15.81 19.77 9.89
C PHE A 250 -16.82 18.67 10.19
N CYS A 251 -17.02 18.38 11.48
CA CYS A 251 -18.00 17.43 11.96
C CYS A 251 -19.22 18.19 12.51
N LEU A 252 -20.33 18.15 11.78
CA LEU A 252 -21.58 18.83 12.12
C LEU A 252 -22.56 17.82 12.72
N MET A 253 -22.81 17.88 14.02
CA MET A 253 -23.77 17.02 14.70
C MET A 253 -24.99 17.82 15.13
N ASP A 254 -26.17 17.31 14.79
CA ASP A 254 -27.42 17.78 15.35
C ASP A 254 -27.59 17.22 16.77
N VAL A 255 -27.92 18.09 17.72
CA VAL A 255 -28.19 17.71 19.12
C VAL A 255 -29.56 18.21 19.56
N SER A 256 -30.47 18.41 18.61
CA SER A 256 -31.84 18.84 18.85
C SER A 256 -32.68 17.82 19.64
N GLY A 257 -33.90 18.23 19.96
CA GLY A 257 -34.90 17.40 20.63
C GLY A 257 -35.52 16.31 19.75
N SER A 258 -35.47 16.42 18.42
CA SER A 258 -35.98 15.39 17.51
C SER A 258 -35.07 14.16 17.48
N MET A 259 -33.77 14.35 17.75
CA MET A 259 -32.81 13.26 17.87
C MET A 259 -32.94 12.54 19.22
N GLY A 260 -33.52 11.34 19.19
CA GLY A 260 -33.59 10.42 20.32
C GLY A 260 -32.22 9.85 20.73
N GLU A 261 -32.20 9.05 21.80
CA GLU A 261 -30.96 8.44 22.31
C GLU A 261 -30.30 7.51 21.28
N ARG A 262 -31.11 6.80 20.51
CA ARG A 262 -30.66 5.86 19.48
C ARG A 262 -30.02 6.60 18.30
N GLU A 263 -30.68 7.65 17.81
CA GLU A 263 -30.19 8.48 16.72
C GLU A 263 -28.87 9.15 17.11
N LYS A 264 -28.79 9.66 18.35
CA LYS A 264 -27.55 10.21 18.92
C LYS A 264 -26.45 9.16 19.03
N ASP A 265 -26.74 7.93 19.47
CA ASP A 265 -25.74 6.85 19.53
C ASP A 265 -25.20 6.49 18.13
N LEU A 266 -26.07 6.40 17.12
CA LEU A 266 -25.65 6.14 15.73
C LEU A 266 -24.78 7.28 15.17
N ALA A 267 -25.17 8.54 15.38
CA ALA A 267 -24.39 9.70 14.98
C ALA A 267 -23.00 9.69 15.63
N LYS A 268 -22.95 9.47 16.95
CA LYS A 268 -21.70 9.40 17.72
C LYS A 268 -20.78 8.30 17.18
N ARG A 269 -21.29 7.10 16.94
CA ARG A 269 -20.49 5.99 16.38
C ARG A 269 -19.94 6.31 15.01
N PHE A 270 -20.72 6.96 14.14
CA PHE A 270 -20.25 7.42 12.84
C PHE A 270 -19.08 8.42 12.98
N PHE A 271 -19.22 9.43 13.84
CA PHE A 271 -18.16 10.43 14.04
C PHE A 271 -16.92 9.89 14.76
N VAL A 272 -17.07 8.94 15.70
CA VAL A 272 -15.94 8.23 16.31
C VAL A 272 -15.17 7.46 15.23
N LEU A 273 -15.88 6.76 14.33
CA LEU A 273 -15.26 6.04 13.23
C LEU A 273 -14.52 7.00 12.28
N LEU A 274 -15.12 8.15 11.97
CA LEU A 274 -14.51 9.20 11.17
C LEU A 274 -13.24 9.76 11.83
N HIS A 275 -13.30 10.05 13.13
CA HIS A 275 -12.14 10.52 13.90
C HIS A 275 -10.99 9.50 13.88
N LEU A 276 -11.29 8.23 14.15
CA LEU A 276 -10.30 7.15 14.11
C LEU A 276 -9.69 6.98 12.70
N PHE A 277 -10.52 7.09 11.66
CA PHE A 277 -10.07 7.04 10.27
C PHE A 277 -9.08 8.17 9.96
N LEU A 278 -9.44 9.41 10.31
CA LEU A 278 -8.61 10.58 10.03
C LEU A 278 -7.28 10.53 10.78
N LYS A 279 -7.34 10.30 12.09
CA LYS A 279 -6.15 10.23 12.96
C LYS A 279 -5.18 9.12 12.56
N ARG A 280 -5.67 8.03 11.95
CA ARG A 280 -4.82 6.92 11.53
C ARG A 280 -4.25 7.09 10.12
N ARG A 281 -5.01 7.66 9.19
CA ARG A 281 -4.61 7.75 7.77
C ARG A 281 -3.91 9.05 7.42
N TYR A 282 -4.10 10.09 8.23
CA TYR A 282 -3.59 11.42 7.98
C TYR A 282 -2.92 12.00 9.22
N ASP A 283 -1.62 12.29 9.10
CA ASP A 283 -0.85 12.90 10.18
C ASP A 283 -1.16 14.40 10.36
N ARG A 284 -1.71 15.06 9.32
CA ARG A 284 -1.91 16.52 9.25
C ARG A 284 -3.33 16.90 8.86
N THR A 285 -4.30 16.32 9.54
CA THR A 285 -5.71 16.73 9.46
C THR A 285 -6.14 17.40 10.74
N GLU A 286 -6.70 18.60 10.64
CA GLU A 286 -7.41 19.23 11.75
C GLU A 286 -8.88 18.80 11.74
N ILE A 287 -9.46 18.60 12.92
CA ILE A 287 -10.86 18.21 13.08
C ILE A 287 -11.53 19.30 13.91
N VAL A 288 -12.60 19.87 13.36
CA VAL A 288 -13.41 20.89 14.02
C VAL A 288 -14.79 20.30 14.28
N PHE A 289 -15.22 20.31 15.53
CA PHE A 289 -16.52 19.81 15.94
C PHE A 289 -17.49 20.96 16.12
N ILE A 290 -18.61 20.91 15.41
CA ILE A 290 -19.70 21.89 15.50
C ILE A 290 -20.95 21.13 15.88
N ARG A 291 -21.54 21.50 17.00
CA ARG A 291 -22.89 21.06 17.37
C ARG A 291 -23.89 22.15 17.04
N HIS A 292 -25.11 21.77 16.70
CA HIS A 292 -26.17 22.74 16.43
C HIS A 292 -27.51 22.31 17.01
N THR A 293 -28.27 23.32 17.41
CA THR A 293 -29.71 23.24 17.69
C THR A 293 -30.37 24.43 17.00
N HIS A 294 -30.93 25.37 17.77
CA HIS A 294 -31.36 26.69 17.31
C HIS A 294 -30.18 27.67 17.19
N GLU A 295 -29.06 27.35 17.84
CA GLU A 295 -27.77 28.02 17.73
C GLU A 295 -26.68 26.97 17.49
N ALA A 296 -25.62 27.35 16.78
CA ALA A 296 -24.47 26.49 16.50
C ALA A 296 -23.23 26.99 17.25
N GLN A 297 -22.42 26.05 17.72
CA GLN A 297 -21.21 26.36 18.49
C GLN A 297 -20.09 25.36 18.15
N GLU A 298 -18.86 25.87 18.01
CA GLU A 298 -17.66 25.04 18.04
C GLU A 298 -17.43 24.47 19.44
N VAL A 299 -17.18 23.17 19.51
CA VAL A 299 -16.93 22.44 20.75
C VAL A 299 -15.69 21.58 20.63
N ASP A 300 -15.17 21.14 21.78
CA ASP A 300 -14.12 20.14 21.87
C ASP A 300 -14.68 18.72 21.72
N GLU A 301 -13.77 17.75 21.57
CA GLU A 301 -14.09 16.34 21.34
C GLU A 301 -14.97 15.76 22.47
N GLU A 302 -14.64 16.06 23.73
CA GLU A 302 -15.36 15.53 24.88
C GLU A 302 -16.81 16.08 24.93
N THR A 303 -16.97 17.39 24.78
CA THR A 303 -18.30 18.01 24.75
C THR A 303 -19.14 17.52 23.57
N PHE A 304 -18.52 17.27 22.41
CA PHE A 304 -19.21 16.78 21.22
C PHE A 304 -19.81 15.38 21.42
N PHE A 305 -19.09 14.47 22.08
CA PHE A 305 -19.55 13.08 22.25
C PHE A 305 -20.37 12.83 23.52
N TYR A 306 -20.14 13.56 24.60
CA TYR A 306 -20.73 13.23 25.90
C TYR A 306 -21.84 14.17 26.34
N ASN A 307 -21.88 15.42 25.87
CA ASN A 307 -22.87 16.38 26.31
C ASN A 307 -24.20 16.22 25.54
N THR A 308 -25.32 16.40 26.24
CA THR A 308 -26.65 16.39 25.63
C THR A 308 -27.28 17.76 25.82
N GLN A 309 -27.71 18.36 24.72
CA GLN A 309 -28.49 19.58 24.73
C GLN A 309 -29.88 19.26 24.17
N SER A 310 -30.87 20.09 24.48
CA SER A 310 -32.22 19.97 23.92
C SER A 310 -32.62 21.34 23.38
N GLY A 311 -33.20 21.37 22.19
CA GLY A 311 -33.57 22.59 21.47
C GLY A 311 -34.20 22.27 20.12
N GLY A 312 -34.68 23.30 19.41
CA GLY A 312 -35.15 23.15 18.03
C GLY A 312 -34.00 22.90 17.05
N THR A 313 -34.31 22.45 15.84
CA THR A 313 -33.32 22.14 14.81
C THR A 313 -33.28 23.25 13.75
N VAL A 314 -32.19 24.02 13.71
CA VAL A 314 -31.96 25.08 12.71
C VAL A 314 -30.59 24.85 12.08
N VAL A 315 -30.59 24.15 10.95
CA VAL A 315 -29.35 23.68 10.28
C VAL A 315 -28.55 24.84 9.70
N SER A 316 -29.19 25.93 9.26
CA SER A 316 -28.47 27.08 8.68
C SER A 316 -27.44 27.68 9.64
N THR A 317 -27.70 27.66 10.95
CA THR A 317 -26.76 28.17 11.96
C THR A 317 -25.44 27.41 11.95
N ALA A 318 -25.49 26.09 11.73
CA ALA A 318 -24.31 25.24 11.67
C ALA A 318 -23.44 25.54 10.44
N LEU A 319 -24.09 25.80 9.30
CA LEU A 319 -23.42 26.16 8.05
C LEU A 319 -22.79 27.56 8.12
N GLU A 320 -23.45 28.50 8.77
CA GLU A 320 -22.92 29.85 9.00
C GLU A 320 -21.72 29.83 9.94
N GLU A 321 -21.79 29.04 11.01
CA GLU A 321 -20.68 28.85 11.95
C GLU A 321 -19.48 28.19 11.27
N MET A 322 -19.72 27.16 10.46
CA MET A 322 -18.69 26.53 9.63
C MET A 322 -18.04 27.55 8.69
N HIS A 323 -18.84 28.34 7.96
CA HIS A 323 -18.32 29.37 7.06
C HIS A 323 -17.49 30.44 7.80
N ARG A 324 -17.94 30.87 8.99
CA ARG A 324 -17.20 31.80 9.86
C ARG A 324 -15.84 31.25 10.24
N ILE A 325 -15.79 29.99 10.68
CA ILE A 325 -14.54 29.33 11.08
C ILE A 325 -13.59 29.17 9.88
N ILE A 326 -14.11 28.78 8.71
CA ILE A 326 -13.33 28.67 7.49
C ILE A 326 -12.68 30.02 7.15
N ALA A 327 -13.45 31.11 7.16
CA ALA A 327 -12.93 32.43 6.84
C ALA A 327 -11.85 32.92 7.81
N GLN A 328 -11.92 32.53 9.09
CA GLN A 328 -10.99 32.97 10.13
C GLN A 328 -9.70 32.14 10.20
N ARG A 329 -9.81 30.80 10.12
CA ARG A 329 -8.69 29.88 10.38
C ARG A 329 -8.20 29.13 9.15
N TYR A 330 -9.07 28.86 8.18
CA TYR A 330 -8.79 27.92 7.08
C TYR A 330 -9.00 28.57 5.71
N PRO A 331 -8.07 29.43 5.26
CA PRO A 331 -8.18 30.07 3.97
C PRO A 331 -8.19 28.99 2.87
N SER A 332 -9.20 29.03 2.01
CA SER A 332 -9.52 27.96 1.06
C SER A 332 -8.48 27.78 -0.04
N ASN A 333 -7.53 28.69 -0.21
CA ASN A 333 -6.41 28.53 -1.13
C ASN A 333 -5.31 27.58 -0.59
N GLU A 334 -5.20 27.44 0.73
CA GLU A 334 -4.13 26.65 1.37
C GLU A 334 -4.64 25.32 1.96
N TRP A 335 -5.90 25.26 2.37
CA TRP A 335 -6.49 24.10 3.05
C TRP A 335 -7.51 23.36 2.20
N ASN A 336 -7.45 22.03 2.23
CA ASN A 336 -8.54 21.17 1.74
C ASN A 336 -9.62 21.08 2.81
N ILE A 337 -10.83 21.51 2.49
CA ILE A 337 -11.94 21.62 3.42
C ILE A 337 -12.92 20.49 3.15
N TYR A 338 -13.20 19.71 4.18
CA TYR A 338 -14.13 18.59 4.17
C TYR A 338 -15.19 18.81 5.22
N ALA A 339 -16.41 18.34 4.97
CA ALA A 339 -17.46 18.35 5.98
C ALA A 339 -18.24 17.05 6.00
N ALA A 340 -18.65 16.65 7.21
CA ALA A 340 -19.52 15.53 7.47
C ALA A 340 -20.63 15.99 8.42
N GLN A 341 -21.87 15.91 7.98
CA GLN A 341 -23.05 16.28 8.76
C GLN A 341 -23.88 15.04 9.09
N ALA A 342 -24.30 14.88 10.34
CA ALA A 342 -25.28 13.89 10.75
C ALA A 342 -26.50 14.56 11.43
N SER A 343 -27.71 14.19 10.99
CA SER A 343 -28.98 14.67 11.53
C SER A 343 -30.09 13.64 11.25
N ASP A 344 -31.22 13.74 11.95
CA ASP A 344 -32.43 12.94 11.72
C ASP A 344 -33.27 13.43 10.52
N GLY A 345 -32.93 14.59 9.94
CA GLY A 345 -33.56 15.12 8.73
C GLY A 345 -34.71 16.11 9.00
N ASP A 346 -35.05 16.35 10.26
CA ASP A 346 -36.05 17.34 10.64
C ASP A 346 -35.46 18.74 10.65
N ASN A 347 -36.11 19.67 9.96
CA ASN A 347 -35.74 21.07 9.93
C ASN A 347 -36.98 21.96 9.80
N PHE A 348 -36.86 23.22 10.22
CA PHE A 348 -37.90 24.19 9.93
C PHE A 348 -37.98 24.45 8.41
N VAL A 349 -39.21 24.50 7.89
CA VAL A 349 -39.46 24.67 6.45
C VAL A 349 -38.84 25.98 5.92
N THR A 350 -38.93 27.06 6.71
CA THR A 350 -38.33 28.36 6.38
C THR A 350 -36.80 28.34 6.41
N ASP A 351 -36.19 27.43 7.17
CA ASP A 351 -34.73 27.27 7.26
C ASP A 351 -34.16 26.47 6.09
N SER A 352 -34.95 25.55 5.54
CA SER A 352 -34.53 24.67 4.45
C SER A 352 -34.14 25.45 3.18
N GLU A 353 -34.88 26.51 2.83
CA GLU A 353 -34.54 27.38 1.69
C GLU A 353 -33.23 28.15 1.93
N ARG A 354 -33.02 28.63 3.17
CA ARG A 354 -31.77 29.31 3.57
C ARG A 354 -30.58 28.37 3.49
N CYS A 355 -30.73 27.12 3.93
CA CYS A 355 -29.70 26.09 3.86
C CYS A 355 -29.24 25.85 2.41
N ILE A 356 -30.18 25.72 1.47
CA ILE A 356 -29.85 25.54 0.04
C ILE A 356 -29.05 26.74 -0.47
N GLY A 357 -29.47 27.96 -0.14
CA GLY A 357 -28.77 29.19 -0.55
C GLY A 357 -27.33 29.27 0.00
N LEU A 358 -27.15 28.93 1.28
CA LEU A 358 -25.82 28.90 1.92
C LEU A 358 -24.92 27.81 1.33
N MET A 359 -25.47 26.62 1.11
CA MET A 359 -24.75 25.49 0.52
C MET A 359 -24.27 25.82 -0.90
N ASP A 360 -25.18 26.26 -1.77
CA ASP A 360 -24.89 26.53 -3.19
C ASP A 360 -24.02 27.79 -3.39
N GLY A 361 -24.24 28.80 -2.56
CA GLY A 361 -23.56 30.10 -2.66
C GLY A 361 -22.18 30.14 -2.03
N GLN A 362 -22.01 29.55 -0.85
CA GLN A 362 -20.84 29.77 0.01
C GLN A 362 -20.10 28.47 0.31
N VAL A 363 -20.75 27.49 0.93
CA VAL A 363 -20.09 26.31 1.50
C VAL A 363 -19.52 25.39 0.42
N MET A 364 -20.33 24.98 -0.57
CA MET A 364 -19.90 24.00 -1.57
C MET A 364 -18.79 24.48 -2.49
N ARG A 365 -18.64 25.80 -2.65
CA ARG A 365 -17.54 26.39 -3.44
C ARG A 365 -16.19 26.32 -2.72
N LEU A 366 -16.20 26.27 -1.39
CA LEU A 366 -15.01 26.21 -0.55
C LEU A 366 -14.62 24.76 -0.26
N CYS A 367 -15.61 23.89 -0.07
CA CYS A 367 -15.45 22.48 0.27
C CYS A 367 -15.00 21.64 -0.93
N GLN A 368 -14.08 20.70 -0.66
CA GLN A 368 -13.67 19.68 -1.63
C GLN A 368 -14.66 18.53 -1.64
N TYR A 369 -15.22 18.19 -0.48
CA TYR A 369 -16.23 17.14 -0.35
C TYR A 369 -17.11 17.37 0.88
N PHE A 370 -18.40 17.16 0.73
CA PHE A 370 -19.39 17.28 1.81
C PHE A 370 -20.25 16.02 1.86
N ALA A 371 -20.23 15.34 3.01
CA ALA A 371 -21.01 14.14 3.26
C ALA A 371 -22.17 14.46 4.21
N TYR A 372 -23.40 14.22 3.77
CA TYR A 372 -24.59 14.29 4.61
C TYR A 372 -25.09 12.88 4.94
N VAL A 373 -25.27 12.61 6.22
CA VAL A 373 -25.76 11.35 6.77
C VAL A 373 -27.08 11.61 7.48
N GLU A 374 -28.15 11.04 6.94
CA GLU A 374 -29.46 11.08 7.56
C GLU A 374 -29.67 9.82 8.39
N ILE A 375 -30.08 9.97 9.64
CA ILE A 375 -30.37 8.86 10.54
C ILE A 375 -31.88 8.66 10.56
N ILE A 376 -32.31 7.50 10.05
CA ILE A 376 -33.73 7.15 9.94
C ILE A 376 -34.12 6.11 10.99
N ASP A 377 -35.42 6.03 11.29
CA ASP A 377 -35.94 4.93 12.11
C ASP A 377 -35.93 3.60 11.32
N GLU A 378 -35.79 2.47 12.03
CA GLU A 378 -35.81 1.13 11.45
C GLU A 378 -37.14 0.85 10.73
N ARG A 379 -38.24 1.36 11.28
CA ARG A 379 -39.59 1.23 10.67
C ARG A 379 -39.71 2.01 9.38
N GLU A 380 -39.04 3.16 9.32
CA GLU A 380 -38.99 4.06 8.18
C GLU A 380 -38.07 3.55 7.07
N SER A 381 -37.06 2.73 7.40
CA SER A 381 -36.15 2.12 6.42
C SER A 381 -36.87 1.25 5.38
N HIS A 382 -37.95 0.57 5.77
CA HIS A 382 -38.76 -0.26 4.87
C HIS A 382 -39.68 0.56 3.95
N ILE A 383 -40.01 1.79 4.33
CA ILE A 383 -40.94 2.67 3.60
C ILE A 383 -40.18 3.62 2.67
N PHE A 384 -39.02 4.12 3.11
CA PHE A 384 -38.26 5.16 2.42
C PHE A 384 -36.96 4.67 1.75
N GLY A 385 -36.72 3.36 1.73
CA GLY A 385 -35.52 2.78 1.11
C GLY A 385 -35.39 3.00 -0.40
N THR A 386 -36.47 3.42 -1.09
CA THR A 386 -36.50 3.54 -2.57
C THR A 386 -37.23 4.78 -3.11
N THR A 387 -37.87 5.62 -2.28
CA THR A 387 -38.71 6.73 -2.74
C THR A 387 -38.13 8.11 -2.42
N ASP A 388 -38.35 9.09 -3.31
CA ASP A 388 -38.04 10.52 -3.14
C ASP A 388 -38.82 11.20 -2.00
N ASN A 389 -39.67 10.46 -1.28
CA ASN A 389 -40.33 10.92 -0.08
C ASN A 389 -39.34 10.93 1.08
N GLY A 390 -38.42 11.89 1.11
CA GLY A 390 -37.55 12.13 2.26
C GLY A 390 -38.16 13.09 3.28
N THR A 391 -37.46 13.23 4.42
CA THR A 391 -37.64 14.33 5.38
C THR A 391 -37.45 15.69 4.69
N SER A 392 -37.77 16.77 5.42
CA SER A 392 -37.63 18.14 4.92
C SER A 392 -36.20 18.43 4.43
N LEU A 393 -35.18 18.03 5.20
CA LEU A 393 -33.79 18.32 4.90
C LEU A 393 -33.26 17.45 3.76
N TRP A 394 -33.66 16.17 3.69
CA TRP A 394 -33.27 15.30 2.58
C TRP A 394 -33.71 15.84 1.23
N ARG A 395 -34.95 16.35 1.14
CA ARG A 395 -35.46 16.96 -0.10
C ARG A 395 -34.68 18.23 -0.46
N ALA A 396 -34.40 19.07 0.52
CA ALA A 396 -33.62 20.30 0.31
C ALA A 396 -32.21 19.99 -0.21
N TYR A 397 -31.53 19.04 0.40
CA TYR A 397 -30.17 18.65 0.02
C TYR A 397 -30.10 17.82 -1.26
N SER A 398 -31.16 17.11 -1.64
CA SER A 398 -31.24 16.44 -2.94
C SER A 398 -31.09 17.43 -4.11
N VAL A 399 -31.62 18.65 -3.97
CA VAL A 399 -31.44 19.72 -4.97
C VAL A 399 -29.97 20.12 -5.08
N VAL A 400 -29.25 20.19 -3.96
CA VAL A 400 -27.81 20.50 -3.91
C VAL A 400 -26.99 19.36 -4.53
N ASN A 401 -27.33 18.12 -4.21
CA ASN A 401 -26.69 16.91 -4.74
C ASN A 401 -26.76 16.81 -6.28
N GLN A 402 -27.87 17.25 -6.87
CA GLN A 402 -28.01 17.29 -8.33
C GLN A 402 -27.13 18.36 -9.00
N ARG A 403 -26.77 19.43 -8.27
CA ARG A 403 -25.93 20.52 -8.78
C ARG A 403 -24.44 20.27 -8.58
N TRP A 404 -24.08 19.64 -7.46
CA TRP A 404 -22.69 19.51 -7.01
C TRP A 404 -22.26 18.05 -6.93
N PRO A 405 -21.30 17.59 -7.76
CA PRO A 405 -20.84 16.20 -7.76
C PRO A 405 -20.01 15.82 -6.52
N ASN A 406 -19.53 16.81 -5.77
CA ASN A 406 -18.75 16.65 -4.56
C ASN A 406 -19.61 16.72 -3.27
N PHE A 407 -20.92 16.73 -3.42
CA PHE A 407 -21.86 16.54 -2.33
C PHE A 407 -22.36 15.10 -2.38
N GLN A 408 -22.40 14.40 -1.25
CA GLN A 408 -22.94 13.05 -1.21
C GLN A 408 -23.84 12.84 0.00
N MET A 409 -24.95 12.16 -0.22
CA MET A 409 -25.97 11.87 0.79
C MET A 409 -26.07 10.37 1.03
N SER A 410 -26.30 9.96 2.27
CA SER A 410 -26.52 8.56 2.63
C SER A 410 -27.40 8.44 3.86
N ARG A 411 -28.05 7.28 4.04
CA ARG A 411 -28.96 7.00 5.17
C ARG A 411 -28.41 5.89 6.04
N ILE A 412 -28.57 6.02 7.35
CA ILE A 412 -28.23 4.99 8.35
C ILE A 412 -29.48 4.68 9.16
N ALA A 413 -29.90 3.41 9.15
CA ALA A 413 -30.98 2.93 10.01
C ALA A 413 -30.41 2.17 11.23
N ASN A 414 -29.41 1.32 11.00
CA ASN A 414 -28.83 0.44 12.00
C ASN A 414 -27.33 0.68 12.21
N ALA A 415 -26.81 0.24 13.36
CA ALA A 415 -25.37 0.26 13.62
C ALA A 415 -24.55 -0.57 12.60
N ALA A 416 -25.16 -1.60 12.00
CA ALA A 416 -24.53 -2.41 10.96
C ALA A 416 -24.35 -1.67 9.63
N ASP A 417 -25.13 -0.61 9.39
CA ASP A 417 -25.12 0.17 8.15
C ASP A 417 -24.02 1.26 8.16
N ILE A 418 -23.49 1.59 9.35
CA ILE A 418 -22.47 2.64 9.53
C ILE A 418 -21.26 2.36 8.64
N TYR A 419 -20.68 1.15 8.68
CA TYR A 419 -19.48 0.85 7.90
C TYR A 419 -19.70 0.82 6.38
N PRO A 420 -20.75 0.15 5.85
CA PRO A 420 -21.10 0.22 4.44
C PRO A 420 -21.25 1.66 3.93
N VAL A 421 -21.98 2.51 4.67
CA VAL A 421 -22.18 3.93 4.34
C VAL A 421 -20.86 4.69 4.39
N PHE A 422 -20.08 4.50 5.45
CA PHE A 422 -18.77 5.13 5.60
C PHE A 422 -17.84 4.79 4.42
N ARG A 423 -17.85 3.52 3.97
CA ARG A 423 -17.09 3.10 2.80
C ARG A 423 -17.64 3.70 1.51
N GLN A 424 -18.94 3.84 1.36
CA GLN A 424 -19.52 4.51 0.19
C GLN A 424 -19.05 5.97 0.10
N LEU A 425 -19.01 6.66 1.23
CA LEU A 425 -18.64 8.08 1.32
C LEU A 425 -17.14 8.33 1.16
N PHE A 426 -16.29 7.42 1.63
CA PHE A 426 -14.83 7.62 1.67
C PHE A 426 -14.05 6.52 0.92
N ALA A 427 -14.69 5.79 0.01
CA ALA A 427 -14.00 4.81 -0.81
C ALA A 427 -12.97 5.49 -1.69
N ARG A 428 -11.79 4.88 -1.77
CA ARG A 428 -10.76 5.21 -2.75
C ARG A 428 -11.32 5.17 -4.16
N GLN A 429 -11.40 6.34 -4.79
CA GLN A 429 -11.79 6.41 -6.18
C GLN A 429 -10.67 5.75 -7.01
N PRO A 430 -11.01 4.80 -7.92
CA PRO A 430 -10.01 4.25 -8.80
C PRO A 430 -9.45 5.41 -9.62
N VAL A 431 -8.14 5.68 -9.48
CA VAL A 431 -7.44 6.66 -10.30
C VAL A 431 -7.73 6.29 -11.75
N LEU A 432 -8.62 7.04 -12.41
CA LEU A 432 -8.77 7.01 -13.84
C LEU A 432 -7.38 7.27 -14.38
N GLN A 433 -6.71 6.21 -14.86
CA GLN A 433 -5.49 6.37 -15.63
C GLN A 433 -5.92 7.24 -16.81
N LYS A 434 -5.63 8.55 -16.73
CA LYS A 434 -5.68 9.42 -17.89
C LYS A 434 -4.82 8.74 -18.93
N SER A 435 -5.45 8.13 -19.92
CA SER A 435 -4.81 7.73 -21.15
C SER A 435 -4.06 8.96 -21.66
N ALA A 436 -2.74 8.84 -21.67
CA ALA A 436 -1.85 9.84 -22.24
C ALA A 436 -2.07 9.97 -23.74
#